data_AF-A0AAD2HHT3-F1
#
_entry.id   AF-A0AAD2HHT3-F1
#
_cell.length_a   1.000
_cell.length_b   1.000
_cell.length_c   1.000
_cell.angle_alpha   90.00
_cell.angle_beta   90.00
_cell.angle_gamma   90.00
#
_symmetry.space_group_name_H-M   'P 1'
#
loop_
_entity.id
_entity.type
_entity.pdbx_description
1 polymer ?
#
loop_
_entity_poly.entity_id
_entity_poly.type
_entity_poly.pdbx_seq_one_letter_code
_entity_poly.pdbx_strand_id
1 'polypeptide(L)'
;MPTYRRLQQYAIAISIASVLYNGAEGAVSIAFGSETGSRSLVFFGIQSGIEVASALLVLWRFKSVAQPGEENDHCLSERDLKIEKVASGSIGALLLLLALATEISSIVSLALHLTPETSDSSLIISGSALFIMILIWLPKGYLARALNSSVMQGEAKCSLSCIQITIVLFVGSLIFRFWKGGWWVDSATSIVLGLFFGWEGYKMLRWVTNPAFDGGCCAHDRPATIHLEDGKELQEPYRDLCECCLNKSECKEADSCQCSSVDLDQPTDCCQPTAVDDSKCCTHDVIPRVTVQRIAAHLQ
;
A
#
# COMPACT_ATOMS: atom_id res chain seq x y z
N MET A 1 -9.43 7.39 -13.74
CA MET A 1 -8.55 6.85 -12.67
C MET A 1 -9.27 5.67 -12.04
N PRO A 2 -8.57 4.61 -11.59
CA PRO A 2 -9.23 3.51 -10.88
C PRO A 2 -9.90 4.03 -9.60
N THR A 3 -11.12 3.57 -9.31
CA THR A 3 -11.84 3.88 -8.08
C THR A 3 -11.06 3.39 -6.86
N TYR A 4 -11.16 4.07 -5.71
CA TYR A 4 -10.48 3.66 -4.46
C TYR A 4 -10.73 2.16 -4.12
N ARG A 5 -11.98 1.69 -4.26
CA ARG A 5 -12.35 0.27 -4.10
C ARG A 5 -11.54 -0.69 -4.98
N ARG A 6 -11.25 -0.30 -6.23
CA ARG A 6 -10.43 -1.10 -7.15
C ARG A 6 -8.97 -1.13 -6.68
N LEU A 7 -8.43 0.01 -6.23
CA LEU A 7 -7.07 0.08 -5.67
C LEU A 7 -6.94 -0.79 -4.41
N GLN A 8 -7.92 -0.79 -3.53
CA GLN A 8 -7.97 -1.67 -2.35
C GLN A 8 -8.03 -3.15 -2.74
N GLN A 9 -8.85 -3.52 -3.73
CA GLN A 9 -8.88 -4.88 -4.25
C GLN A 9 -7.52 -5.31 -4.84
N TYR A 10 -6.85 -4.40 -5.55
CA TYR A 10 -5.48 -4.66 -6.02
C TYR A 10 -4.48 -4.80 -4.86
N ALA A 11 -4.61 -4.02 -3.79
CA ALA A 11 -3.77 -4.14 -2.60
C ALA A 11 -3.95 -5.50 -1.92
N ILE A 12 -5.20 -5.94 -1.75
CA ILE A 12 -5.50 -7.26 -1.20
C ILE A 12 -4.96 -8.36 -2.11
N ALA A 13 -5.17 -8.26 -3.43
CA ALA A 13 -4.71 -9.25 -4.39
C ALA A 13 -3.17 -9.38 -4.40
N ILE A 14 -2.44 -8.26 -4.41
CA ILE A 14 -0.97 -8.28 -4.42
C ILE A 14 -0.41 -8.79 -3.09
N SER A 15 -1.06 -8.49 -1.96
CA SER A 15 -0.64 -9.01 -0.66
C SER A 15 -0.94 -10.51 -0.52
N ILE A 16 -2.05 -11.02 -1.05
CA ILE A 16 -2.30 -12.47 -1.12
C ILE A 16 -1.23 -13.15 -1.98
N ALA A 17 -0.95 -12.60 -3.16
CA ALA A 17 0.10 -13.12 -4.04
C ALA A 17 1.46 -13.14 -3.33
N SER A 18 1.80 -12.07 -2.60
CA SER A 18 3.03 -11.98 -1.81
C SER A 18 3.09 -13.05 -0.71
N VAL A 19 2.00 -13.26 0.03
CA VAL A 19 1.95 -14.29 1.08
C VAL A 19 2.13 -15.69 0.51
N LEU A 20 1.42 -16.02 -0.57
CA LEU A 20 1.47 -17.35 -1.18
C LEU A 20 2.85 -17.63 -1.78
N TYR A 21 3.37 -16.67 -2.55
CA TYR A 21 4.65 -16.80 -3.21
C TYR A 21 5.80 -16.87 -2.21
N ASN A 22 5.93 -15.87 -1.34
CA ASN A 22 7.01 -15.83 -0.36
C ASN A 22 6.87 -17.01 0.61
N GLY A 23 5.67 -17.34 1.08
CA GLY A 23 5.45 -18.50 1.96
C GLY A 23 5.93 -19.81 1.34
N ALA A 24 5.63 -20.05 0.06
CA ALA A 24 6.12 -21.23 -0.66
C ALA A 24 7.65 -21.20 -0.84
N GLU A 25 8.19 -20.07 -1.29
CA GLU A 25 9.62 -19.87 -1.47
C GLU A 25 10.41 -20.09 -0.17
N GLY A 26 9.91 -19.54 0.93
CA GLY A 26 10.54 -19.65 2.25
C GLY A 26 10.52 -21.07 2.78
N ALA A 27 9.40 -21.78 2.62
CA ALA A 27 9.29 -23.18 3.00
C ALA A 27 10.27 -24.07 2.19
N VAL A 28 10.31 -23.88 0.87
CA VAL A 28 11.24 -24.60 -0.02
C VAL A 28 12.69 -24.28 0.36
N SER A 29 13.01 -23.00 0.61
CA SER A 29 14.36 -22.57 0.94
C SER A 29 14.85 -23.14 2.28
N ILE A 30 14.01 -23.16 3.31
CA ILE A 30 14.35 -23.77 4.60
C ILE A 30 14.54 -25.28 4.45
N ALA A 31 13.65 -25.97 3.74
CA ALA A 31 13.74 -27.41 3.54
C ALA A 31 15.06 -27.78 2.83
N PHE A 32 15.30 -27.21 1.64
CA PHE A 32 16.54 -27.44 0.91
C PHE A 32 17.78 -26.98 1.68
N GLY A 33 17.70 -25.85 2.38
CA GLY A 33 18.79 -25.33 3.21
C GLY A 33 19.17 -26.29 4.34
N SER A 34 18.17 -26.89 5.00
CA SER A 34 18.40 -27.87 6.07
C SER A 34 18.98 -29.19 5.55
N GLU A 35 18.55 -29.66 4.38
CA GLU A 35 19.03 -30.89 3.76
C GLU A 35 20.48 -30.76 3.26
N THR A 36 20.80 -29.60 2.68
CA THR A 36 22.12 -29.32 2.08
C THR A 36 23.11 -28.67 3.05
N GLY A 37 22.67 -28.31 4.27
CA GLY A 37 23.46 -27.54 5.23
C GLY A 37 23.75 -26.09 4.79
N SER A 38 23.01 -25.57 3.81
CA SER A 38 23.23 -24.24 3.25
C SER A 38 22.63 -23.15 4.14
N ARG A 39 23.52 -22.41 4.82
CA ARG A 39 23.15 -21.28 5.69
C ARG A 39 22.45 -20.16 4.94
N SER A 40 22.85 -19.90 3.69
CA SER A 40 22.26 -18.84 2.86
C SER A 40 20.80 -19.15 2.49
N LEU A 41 20.47 -20.41 2.17
CA LEU A 41 19.07 -20.79 1.88
C LEU A 41 18.18 -20.68 3.12
N VAL A 42 18.68 -21.07 4.30
CA VAL A 42 17.94 -20.91 5.55
C VAL A 42 17.69 -19.42 5.85
N PHE A 43 18.71 -18.56 5.67
CA PHE A 43 18.57 -17.11 5.82
C PHE A 43 17.54 -16.53 4.84
N PHE A 44 17.56 -16.98 3.59
CA PHE A 44 16.59 -16.57 2.57
C PHE A 44 15.15 -16.93 2.97
N GLY A 45 14.94 -18.10 3.58
CA GLY A 45 13.64 -18.47 4.12
C GLY A 45 13.18 -17.62 5.31
N ILE A 46 14.10 -17.21 6.19
CA ILE A 46 13.79 -16.29 7.30
C ILE A 46 13.38 -14.91 6.75
N GLN A 47 14.09 -14.42 5.73
CA GLN A 47 13.77 -13.16 5.05
C GLN A 47 12.36 -13.20 4.45
N SER A 48 12.01 -14.30 3.77
CA SER A 48 10.67 -14.51 3.25
C SER A 48 9.61 -14.49 4.36
N GLY A 49 9.89 -15.04 5.53
CA GLY A 49 9.00 -14.96 6.69
C GLY A 49 8.66 -13.52 7.11
N ILE A 50 9.63 -12.61 7.04
CA ILE A 50 9.43 -11.18 7.31
C ILE A 50 8.48 -10.57 6.27
N GLU A 51 8.64 -10.91 4.99
CA GLU A 51 7.74 -10.45 3.94
C GLU A 51 6.32 -10.97 4.10
N VAL A 52 6.16 -12.26 4.41
CA VAL A 52 4.85 -12.86 4.70
C VAL A 52 4.20 -12.14 5.87
N ALA A 53 4.94 -11.90 6.96
CA ALA A 53 4.41 -11.17 8.11
C ALA A 53 3.96 -9.74 7.73
N SER A 54 4.76 -9.02 6.95
CA SER A 54 4.40 -7.67 6.48
C SER A 54 3.16 -7.66 5.58
N ALA A 55 3.04 -8.62 4.66
CA ALA A 55 1.90 -8.75 3.75
C ALA A 55 0.62 -9.18 4.49
N LEU A 56 0.73 -10.01 5.55
CA LEU A 56 -0.39 -10.34 6.42
C LEU A 56 -0.91 -9.13 7.18
N LEU A 57 -0.05 -8.21 7.61
CA LEU A 57 -0.46 -6.94 8.25
C LEU A 57 -1.24 -6.05 7.28
N VAL A 58 -0.82 -5.99 6.01
CA VAL A 58 -1.56 -5.30 4.94
C VAL A 58 -2.95 -5.95 4.75
N LEU A 59 -3.02 -7.27 4.66
CA LEU A 59 -4.29 -8.00 4.52
C LEU A 59 -5.21 -7.77 5.71
N TRP A 60 -4.66 -7.79 6.92
CA TRP A 60 -5.41 -7.52 8.14
C TRP A 60 -6.00 -6.10 8.11
N ARG A 61 -5.20 -5.08 7.77
CA ARG A 61 -5.68 -3.70 7.60
C ARG A 61 -6.82 -3.63 6.58
N PHE A 62 -6.59 -4.05 5.35
CA PHE A 62 -7.58 -3.85 4.28
C PHE A 62 -8.82 -4.73 4.40
N LYS A 63 -8.76 -5.85 5.14
CA LYS A 63 -9.92 -6.69 5.44
C LYS A 63 -10.71 -6.19 6.65
N SER A 64 -10.04 -5.62 7.66
CA SER A 64 -10.70 -5.06 8.84
C SER A 64 -11.38 -3.72 8.60
N VAL A 65 -10.89 -2.94 7.64
CA VAL A 65 -11.45 -1.63 7.22
C VAL A 65 -12.49 -1.79 6.09
N ALA A 66 -12.75 -3.01 5.61
CA ALA A 66 -13.63 -3.31 4.47
C ALA A 66 -15.14 -3.12 4.73
N GLN A 67 -15.57 -2.20 5.60
CA GLN A 67 -16.99 -1.88 5.73
C GLN A 67 -17.46 -1.10 4.50
N PRO A 68 -18.41 -1.64 3.72
CA PRO A 68 -18.82 -1.04 2.46
C PRO A 68 -19.69 0.19 2.71
N GLY A 69 -19.21 1.38 2.31
CA GLY A 69 -20.03 2.60 2.20
C GLY A 69 -19.56 3.82 2.99
N GLU A 70 -18.54 3.72 3.84
CA GLU A 70 -18.09 4.83 4.72
C GLU A 70 -16.75 5.48 4.30
N GLU A 71 -16.11 5.04 3.21
CA GLU A 71 -14.82 5.58 2.75
C GLU A 71 -14.95 6.84 1.87
N ASN A 72 -16.02 7.62 2.04
CA ASN A 72 -16.18 8.91 1.35
C ASN A 72 -15.61 10.09 2.14
N ASP A 73 -15.25 9.90 3.42
CA ASP A 73 -14.52 10.92 4.16
C ASP A 73 -13.02 10.63 4.13
N HIS A 74 -12.24 11.63 3.75
CA HIS A 74 -10.77 11.65 3.80
C HIS A 74 -10.19 11.45 5.22
N CYS A 75 -11.04 11.18 6.22
CA CYS A 75 -10.69 10.93 7.61
C CYS A 75 -11.00 9.46 7.96
N LEU A 76 -9.96 8.68 8.25
CA LEU A 76 -10.12 7.34 8.83
C LEU A 76 -10.90 7.45 10.15
N SER A 77 -11.88 6.55 10.35
CA SER A 77 -12.50 6.35 11.67
C SER A 77 -11.41 6.13 12.73
N GLU A 78 -11.64 6.54 13.99
CA GLU A 78 -10.69 6.31 15.08
C GLU A 78 -10.25 4.84 15.19
N ARG A 79 -11.16 3.91 14.85
CA ARG A 79 -10.87 2.47 14.82
C ARG A 79 -9.89 2.12 13.70
N ASP A 80 -10.12 2.63 12.49
CA ASP A 80 -9.33 2.30 11.32
C ASP A 80 -7.95 2.96 11.40
N LEU A 81 -7.89 4.17 11.96
CA LEU A 81 -6.63 4.84 12.28
C LEU A 81 -5.80 4.04 13.28
N LYS A 82 -6.42 3.43 14.30
CA LYS A 82 -5.71 2.54 15.25
C LYS A 82 -5.18 1.28 14.56
N ILE A 83 -5.95 0.68 13.66
CA ILE A 83 -5.53 -0.51 12.88
C ILE A 83 -4.35 -0.14 11.98
N GLU A 84 -4.44 0.97 11.24
CA GLU A 84 -3.38 1.50 10.39
C GLU A 84 -2.11 1.78 11.22
N LYS A 85 -2.26 2.42 12.39
CA LYS A 85 -1.16 2.71 13.32
C LYS A 85 -0.46 1.43 13.78
N VAL A 86 -1.22 0.43 14.22
CA VAL A 86 -0.66 -0.85 14.70
C VAL A 86 0.04 -1.60 13.56
N ALA A 87 -0.59 -1.71 12.40
CA ALA A 87 -0.01 -2.40 11.25
C ALA A 87 1.27 -1.70 10.75
N SER A 88 1.25 -0.36 10.62
CA SER A 88 2.42 0.42 10.20
C SER A 88 3.56 0.34 11.22
N GLY A 89 3.24 0.43 12.51
CA GLY A 89 4.22 0.27 13.58
C GLY A 89 4.84 -1.12 13.58
N SER A 90 4.03 -2.15 13.32
CA SER A 90 4.50 -3.53 13.25
C SER A 90 5.41 -3.76 12.04
N ILE A 91 5.11 -3.18 10.87
CA ILE A 91 6.02 -3.23 9.71
C ILE A 91 7.32 -2.46 10.00
N GLY A 92 7.24 -1.32 10.68
CA GLY A 92 8.44 -0.60 11.14
C GLY A 92 9.32 -1.45 12.05
N ALA A 93 8.72 -2.21 12.96
CA ALA A 93 9.44 -3.17 13.82
C ALA A 93 10.04 -4.34 13.03
N LEU A 94 9.33 -4.87 12.02
CA LEU A 94 9.85 -5.90 11.12
C LEU A 94 11.07 -5.40 10.33
N LEU A 95 11.04 -4.15 9.84
CA LEU A 95 12.19 -3.52 9.18
C LEU A 95 13.39 -3.35 10.12
N LEU A 96 13.17 -2.98 11.39
CA LEU A 96 14.24 -2.94 12.38
C LEU A 96 14.80 -4.33 12.68
N LEU A 97 13.94 -5.35 12.77
CA LEU A 97 14.37 -6.73 12.96
C LEU A 97 15.21 -7.21 11.77
N LEU A 98 14.78 -6.91 10.54
CA LEU A 98 15.51 -7.19 9.31
C LEU A 98 16.88 -6.50 9.31
N ALA A 99 16.94 -5.22 9.68
CA ALA A 99 18.18 -4.47 9.81
C ALA A 99 19.13 -5.13 10.81
N LEU A 100 18.67 -5.41 12.03
CA LEU A 100 19.48 -6.05 13.07
C LEU A 100 19.99 -7.44 12.64
N ALA A 101 19.13 -8.26 12.04
CA ALA A 101 19.52 -9.57 11.54
C ALA A 101 20.59 -9.46 10.44
N THR A 102 20.45 -8.48 9.55
CA THR A 102 21.41 -8.20 8.46
C THR A 102 22.75 -7.73 9.01
N GLU A 103 22.76 -6.79 9.97
CA GLU A 103 23.98 -6.30 10.64
C GLU A 103 24.73 -7.43 11.34
N ILE A 104 24.03 -8.19 12.19
CA ILE A 104 24.64 -9.30 12.93
C ILE A 104 25.22 -10.34 11.97
N SER A 105 24.44 -10.74 10.95
CA SER A 105 24.87 -11.72 9.95
C SER A 105 26.12 -11.24 9.20
N SER A 106 26.12 -9.98 8.77
CA SER A 106 27.23 -9.40 7.99
C SER A 106 28.49 -9.20 8.82
N ILE A 107 28.37 -8.74 10.07
CA ILE A 107 29.49 -8.59 11.00
C ILE A 107 30.10 -9.96 11.33
N VAL A 108 29.26 -10.97 11.60
CA VAL A 108 29.72 -12.34 11.87
C VAL A 108 30.42 -12.92 10.64
N SER A 109 29.86 -12.72 9.45
CA SER A 109 30.46 -13.14 8.18
C SER A 109 31.86 -12.54 7.99
N LEU A 110 32.01 -11.24 8.24
CA LEU A 110 33.28 -10.54 8.12
C LEU A 110 34.30 -10.97 9.18
N ALA A 111 33.88 -11.09 10.44
CA ALA A 111 34.75 -11.48 11.55
C ALA A 111 35.27 -12.92 11.41
N LEU A 112 34.41 -13.85 10.99
CA LEU A 112 34.73 -15.26 10.82
C LEU A 112 35.25 -15.60 9.43
N HIS A 113 35.42 -14.61 8.54
CA HIS A 113 35.86 -14.80 7.16
C HIS A 113 34.99 -15.84 6.41
N LEU A 114 33.67 -15.78 6.63
CA LEU A 114 32.74 -16.66 5.94
C LEU A 114 32.66 -16.24 4.47
N THR A 115 32.68 -17.23 3.59
CA THR A 115 32.57 -17.01 2.15
C THR A 115 31.12 -17.11 1.70
N PRO A 116 30.68 -16.27 0.74
CA PRO A 116 29.36 -16.40 0.14
C PRO A 116 29.15 -17.80 -0.48
N GLU A 117 27.94 -18.35 -0.31
CA GLU A 117 27.54 -19.59 -0.98
C GLU A 117 27.46 -19.36 -2.50
N THR A 118 28.21 -20.14 -3.27
CA THR A 118 28.25 -20.06 -4.74
C THR A 118 27.71 -21.30 -5.44
N SER A 119 26.95 -22.13 -4.71
CA SER A 119 26.29 -23.30 -5.27
C SER A 119 25.35 -22.89 -6.41
N ASP A 120 25.39 -23.64 -7.51
CA ASP A 120 24.55 -23.37 -8.68
C ASP A 120 23.06 -23.38 -8.31
N SER A 121 22.65 -24.28 -7.40
CA SER A 121 21.28 -24.34 -6.88
C SER A 121 20.88 -23.05 -6.14
N SER A 122 21.76 -22.52 -5.29
CA SER A 122 21.50 -21.29 -4.54
C SER A 122 21.39 -20.08 -5.47
N LEU A 123 22.23 -20.01 -6.51
CA LEU A 123 22.18 -18.94 -7.50
C LEU A 123 20.90 -19.00 -8.36
N ILE A 124 20.49 -20.21 -8.78
CA ILE A 124 19.26 -20.38 -9.56
C ILE A 124 18.03 -19.99 -8.74
N ILE A 125 17.96 -20.44 -7.48
CA ILE A 125 16.83 -20.14 -6.57
C ILE A 125 16.77 -18.64 -6.25
N SER A 126 17.90 -18.04 -5.85
CA SER A 126 17.92 -16.60 -5.52
C SER A 126 17.67 -15.73 -6.76
N GLY A 127 18.17 -16.11 -7.93
CA GLY A 127 17.93 -15.39 -9.18
C GLY A 127 16.46 -15.45 -9.63
N SER A 128 15.82 -16.63 -9.55
CA SER A 128 14.41 -16.78 -9.90
C SER A 128 13.52 -16.03 -8.90
N ALA A 129 13.86 -16.10 -7.61
CA ALA A 129 13.14 -15.40 -6.57
C ALA A 129 13.22 -13.88 -6.73
N LEU A 130 14.42 -13.37 -6.95
CA LEU A 130 14.65 -11.95 -7.21
C LEU A 130 13.77 -11.43 -8.36
N PHE A 131 13.68 -12.18 -9.46
CA PHE A 131 12.86 -11.81 -10.60
C PHE A 131 11.37 -11.70 -10.23
N ILE A 132 10.83 -12.70 -9.54
CA ILE A 132 9.41 -12.74 -9.16
C ILE A 132 9.09 -11.65 -8.11
N MET A 133 9.96 -11.47 -7.12
CA MET A 133 9.80 -10.43 -6.10
C MET A 133 9.76 -9.04 -6.70
N ILE A 134 10.62 -8.74 -7.68
CA ILE A 134 10.59 -7.44 -8.39
C ILE A 134 9.24 -7.24 -9.07
N LEU A 135 8.73 -8.25 -9.78
CA LEU A 135 7.43 -8.15 -10.45
C LEU A 135 6.28 -7.89 -9.47
N ILE A 136 6.31 -8.56 -8.30
CA ILE A 136 5.32 -8.37 -7.23
C ILE A 136 5.48 -6.98 -6.58
N TRP A 137 6.70 -6.46 -6.50
CA TRP A 137 7.01 -5.19 -5.85
C TRP A 137 6.61 -3.95 -6.67
N LEU A 138 6.79 -3.97 -7.99
CA LEU A 138 6.49 -2.84 -8.88
C LEU A 138 5.14 -2.14 -8.62
N PRO A 139 3.99 -2.86 -8.51
CA PRO A 139 2.71 -2.21 -8.25
C PRO A 139 2.58 -1.65 -6.83
N LYS A 140 3.29 -2.18 -5.83
CA LYS A 140 3.11 -1.82 -4.41
C LYS A 140 3.40 -0.34 -4.15
N GLY A 141 4.43 0.21 -4.78
CA GLY A 141 4.78 1.63 -4.65
C GLY A 141 3.70 2.57 -5.22
N TYR A 142 3.06 2.19 -6.32
CA TYR A 142 1.94 2.95 -6.87
C TYR A 142 0.71 2.84 -5.95
N LEU A 143 0.38 1.65 -5.48
CA LEU A 143 -0.76 1.41 -4.59
C LEU A 143 -0.61 2.16 -3.27
N ALA A 144 0.58 2.19 -2.68
CA ALA A 144 0.86 2.91 -1.44
C ALA A 144 0.54 4.40 -1.55
N ARG A 145 0.95 5.05 -2.66
CA ARG A 145 0.68 6.47 -2.92
C ARG A 145 -0.79 6.71 -3.28
N ALA A 146 -1.36 5.84 -4.11
CA ALA A 146 -2.74 5.99 -4.59
C ALA A 146 -3.78 5.76 -3.47
N LEU A 147 -3.48 4.88 -2.51
CA LEU A 147 -4.32 4.63 -1.33
C LEU A 147 -3.98 5.55 -0.15
N ASN A 148 -2.92 6.36 -0.25
CA ASN A 148 -2.34 7.14 0.84
C ASN A 148 -2.32 6.33 2.17
N SER A 149 -1.74 5.13 2.14
CA SER A 149 -1.69 4.23 3.30
C SER A 149 -0.26 4.05 3.79
N SER A 150 -0.01 4.40 5.05
CA SER A 150 1.26 4.17 5.72
C SER A 150 1.60 2.68 5.81
N VAL A 151 0.60 1.80 5.96
CA VAL A 151 0.81 0.35 6.03
C VAL A 151 1.30 -0.18 4.68
N MET A 152 0.63 0.21 3.60
CA MET A 152 1.00 -0.19 2.25
C MET A 152 2.36 0.39 1.84
N GLN A 153 2.67 1.63 2.25
CA GLN A 153 3.98 2.23 2.06
C GLN A 153 5.06 1.44 2.80
N GLY A 154 4.78 1.06 4.05
CA GLY A 154 5.68 0.26 4.87
C GLY A 154 6.01 -1.08 4.23
N GLU A 155 4.99 -1.78 3.73
CA GLU A 155 5.16 -3.07 3.08
C GLU A 155 5.93 -2.95 1.76
N ALA A 156 5.69 -1.91 0.97
CA ALA A 156 6.47 -1.60 -0.22
C ALA A 156 7.96 -1.36 0.11
N LYS A 157 8.25 -0.66 1.22
CA LYS A 157 9.64 -0.46 1.70
C LYS A 157 10.25 -1.77 2.21
N CYS A 158 9.49 -2.59 2.94
CA CYS A 158 9.94 -3.89 3.43
C CYS A 158 10.34 -4.83 2.29
N SER A 159 9.47 -5.02 1.29
CA SER A 159 9.81 -5.82 0.11
C SER A 159 11.01 -5.23 -0.66
N LEU A 160 11.13 -3.90 -0.77
CA LEU A 160 12.29 -3.28 -1.43
C LEU A 160 13.59 -3.60 -0.69
N SER A 161 13.61 -3.50 0.64
CA SER A 161 14.78 -3.83 1.45
C SER A 161 15.21 -5.27 1.26
N CYS A 162 14.24 -6.20 1.27
CA CYS A 162 14.52 -7.60 1.02
C CYS A 162 15.09 -7.84 -0.39
N ILE A 163 14.52 -7.21 -1.41
CA ILE A 163 15.05 -7.26 -2.79
C ILE A 163 16.49 -6.74 -2.84
N GLN A 164 16.79 -5.61 -2.18
CA GLN A 164 18.13 -5.02 -2.16
C GLN A 164 19.16 -5.95 -1.50
N ILE A 165 18.82 -6.57 -0.37
CA ILE A 165 19.67 -7.58 0.27
C ILE A 165 19.88 -8.76 -0.67
N THR A 166 18.81 -9.29 -1.27
CA THR A 166 18.89 -10.44 -2.19
C THR A 166 19.78 -10.12 -3.41
N ILE A 167 19.71 -8.90 -3.96
CA ILE A 167 20.60 -8.45 -5.03
C ILE A 167 22.06 -8.46 -4.57
N VAL A 168 22.34 -7.90 -3.40
CA VAL A 168 23.70 -7.83 -2.86
C VAL A 168 24.27 -9.22 -2.63
N LEU A 169 23.49 -10.13 -2.05
CA LEU A 169 23.91 -11.52 -1.83
C LEU A 169 24.13 -12.25 -3.16
N PHE A 170 23.21 -12.12 -4.12
CA PHE A 170 23.32 -12.76 -5.43
C PHE A 170 24.54 -12.25 -6.22
N VAL A 171 24.68 -10.94 -6.33
CA VAL A 171 25.81 -10.30 -7.04
C VAL A 171 27.12 -10.57 -6.30
N GLY A 172 27.12 -10.54 -4.97
CA GLY A 172 28.27 -10.89 -4.14
C GLY A 172 28.75 -12.33 -4.39
N SER A 173 27.83 -13.29 -4.43
CA SER A 173 28.12 -14.67 -4.79
C SER A 173 28.69 -14.80 -6.21
N LEU A 174 28.17 -14.04 -7.19
CA LEU A 174 28.73 -14.02 -8.54
C LEU A 174 30.14 -13.43 -8.57
N ILE A 175 30.37 -12.30 -7.90
CA ILE A 175 31.69 -11.67 -7.78
C ILE A 175 32.67 -12.67 -7.15
N PHE A 176 32.30 -13.31 -6.04
CA PHE A 176 33.15 -14.29 -5.37
C PHE A 176 33.38 -15.56 -6.21
N ARG A 177 32.48 -15.91 -7.14
CA ARG A 177 32.69 -17.00 -8.09
C ARG A 177 33.82 -16.70 -9.07
N PHE A 178 33.89 -15.48 -9.62
CA PHE A 178 34.91 -15.07 -10.59
C PHE A 178 36.19 -14.52 -9.94
N TRP A 179 36.07 -13.87 -8.78
CA TRP A 179 37.16 -13.23 -8.05
C TRP A 179 37.06 -13.56 -6.56
N LYS A 180 37.87 -14.55 -6.13
CA LYS A 180 37.89 -15.04 -4.74
C LYS A 180 38.32 -13.98 -3.70
N GLY A 181 38.97 -12.89 -4.13
CA GLY A 181 39.30 -11.76 -3.26
C GLY A 181 38.08 -10.94 -2.82
N GLY A 182 36.94 -11.08 -3.48
CA GLY A 182 35.70 -10.33 -3.21
C GLY A 182 34.80 -10.93 -2.11
N TRP A 183 35.31 -11.80 -1.24
CA TRP A 183 34.53 -12.50 -0.21
C TRP A 183 33.85 -11.57 0.81
N TRP A 184 34.33 -10.33 0.95
CA TRP A 184 33.82 -9.34 1.92
C TRP A 184 32.78 -8.39 1.32
N VAL A 185 32.63 -8.37 -0.01
CA VAL A 185 31.86 -7.34 -0.72
C VAL A 185 30.38 -7.39 -0.35
N ASP A 186 29.81 -8.59 -0.24
CA ASP A 186 28.41 -8.80 0.13
C ASP A 186 28.14 -8.32 1.56
N SER A 187 29.02 -8.65 2.50
CA SER A 187 28.90 -8.38 3.93
C SER A 187 29.08 -6.88 4.20
N ALA A 188 30.08 -6.25 3.58
CA ALA A 188 30.29 -4.81 3.70
C ALA A 188 29.12 -4.00 3.10
N THR A 189 28.60 -4.43 1.95
CA THR A 189 27.44 -3.76 1.33
C THR A 189 26.16 -3.97 2.15
N SER A 190 25.98 -5.16 2.72
CA SER A 190 24.83 -5.51 3.57
C SER A 190 24.81 -4.71 4.88
N ILE A 191 25.95 -4.37 5.46
CA ILE A 191 26.03 -3.43 6.60
C ILE A 191 25.51 -2.04 6.20
N VAL A 192 25.98 -1.50 5.07
CA VAL A 192 25.50 -0.17 4.62
C VAL A 192 23.98 -0.16 4.40
N LEU A 193 23.45 -1.23 3.81
CA LEU A 193 22.02 -1.41 3.61
C LEU A 193 21.25 -1.62 4.93
N GLY A 194 21.78 -2.42 5.85
CA GLY A 194 21.20 -2.66 7.17
C GLY A 194 20.97 -1.36 7.94
N LEU A 195 21.96 -0.48 7.96
CA LEU A 195 21.84 0.87 8.52
C LEU A 195 20.74 1.69 7.85
N PHE A 196 20.63 1.63 6.52
CA PHE A 196 19.58 2.33 5.78
C PHE A 196 18.19 1.80 6.11
N PHE A 197 18.01 0.48 6.20
CA PHE A 197 16.74 -0.14 6.58
C PHE A 197 16.36 0.19 8.02
N GLY A 198 17.36 0.18 8.92
CA GLY A 198 17.19 0.59 10.31
C GLY A 198 16.68 2.02 10.41
N TRP A 199 17.23 2.92 9.59
CA TRP A 199 16.76 4.30 9.51
C TRP A 199 15.33 4.41 8.98
N GLU A 200 14.96 3.68 7.93
CA GLU A 200 13.58 3.63 7.42
C GLU A 200 12.59 3.09 8.47
N GLY A 201 12.93 1.99 9.14
CA GLY A 201 12.13 1.41 10.22
C GLY A 201 11.95 2.38 11.40
N TYR A 202 13.01 3.09 11.78
CA TYR A 202 12.96 4.13 12.81
C TYR A 202 12.04 5.30 12.41
N LYS A 203 12.17 5.80 11.17
CA LYS A 203 11.29 6.86 10.64
C LYS A 203 9.82 6.44 10.69
N MET A 204 9.52 5.19 10.33
CA MET A 204 8.16 4.66 10.39
C MET A 204 7.62 4.62 11.83
N LEU A 205 8.40 4.13 12.80
CA LEU A 205 7.98 4.11 14.21
C LEU A 205 7.80 5.52 14.77
N ARG A 206 8.67 6.46 14.40
CA ARG A 206 8.53 7.89 14.74
C ARG A 206 7.28 8.51 14.13
N TRP A 207 6.92 8.12 12.90
CA TRP A 207 5.71 8.60 12.24
C TRP A 207 4.45 8.10 12.95
N VAL A 208 4.38 6.80 13.24
CA VAL A 208 3.26 6.14 13.93
C VAL A 208 3.05 6.69 15.35
N THR A 209 4.11 7.17 16.01
CA THR A 209 4.04 7.79 17.34
C THR A 209 3.76 9.30 17.32
N ASN A 210 3.78 9.95 16.15
CA ASN A 210 3.51 11.37 16.02
C ASN A 210 2.03 11.69 16.34
N PRO A 211 1.73 12.74 17.14
CA PRO A 211 0.36 13.19 17.36
C PRO A 211 -0.41 13.54 16.07
N ALA A 212 0.30 13.95 15.01
CA ALA A 212 -0.24 14.27 13.70
C ALA A 212 -0.41 13.04 12.77
N PHE A 213 -0.34 11.82 13.29
CA PHE A 213 -0.54 10.62 12.50
C PHE A 213 -1.98 10.51 12.01
N ASP A 214 -2.17 10.60 10.70
CA ASP A 214 -3.46 10.55 10.00
C ASP A 214 -3.67 9.22 9.25
N GLY A 215 -2.77 8.25 9.42
CA GLY A 215 -2.77 6.99 8.69
C GLY A 215 -2.14 7.07 7.30
N GLY A 216 -1.88 8.29 6.82
CA GLY A 216 -1.30 8.59 5.52
C GLY A 216 0.20 8.37 5.43
N CYS A 217 0.72 8.53 4.22
CA CYS A 217 2.17 8.57 3.99
C CYS A 217 2.80 9.74 4.78
N CYS A 218 4.06 9.57 5.19
CA CYS A 218 4.84 10.67 5.79
C CYS A 218 4.82 11.90 4.86
N ALA A 219 4.79 13.13 5.40
CA ALA A 219 4.63 14.37 4.63
C ALA A 219 5.59 14.49 3.42
N HIS A 220 6.82 13.98 3.52
CA HIS A 220 7.80 13.97 2.43
C HIS A 220 7.46 13.01 1.28
N ASP A 221 6.75 11.91 1.57
CA ASP A 221 6.40 10.86 0.62
C ASP A 221 4.93 10.93 0.18
N ARG A 222 4.19 11.94 0.65
CA ARG A 222 2.84 12.22 0.16
C ARG A 222 2.95 12.63 -1.31
N PRO A 223 2.12 12.08 -2.22
CA PRO A 223 1.94 12.76 -3.49
C PRO A 223 1.53 14.19 -3.19
N ALA A 224 2.00 15.16 -3.97
CA ALA A 224 1.54 16.54 -3.85
C ALA A 224 0.01 16.49 -3.94
N THR A 225 -0.65 16.63 -2.80
CA THR A 225 -2.02 17.06 -2.77
C THR A 225 -2.00 18.36 -3.54
N ILE A 226 -2.81 18.44 -4.60
CA ILE A 226 -3.23 19.76 -5.07
C ILE A 226 -3.93 20.34 -3.84
N HIS A 227 -3.18 21.07 -3.03
CA HIS A 227 -3.75 22.03 -2.10
C HIS A 227 -4.38 23.05 -3.03
N LEU A 228 -5.67 22.86 -3.30
CA LEU A 228 -6.53 23.97 -3.64
C LEU A 228 -6.48 24.86 -2.39
N GLU A 229 -5.60 25.85 -2.41
CA GLU A 229 -5.83 27.07 -1.65
C GLU A 229 -7.26 27.50 -1.96
N ASP A 230 -8.03 27.72 -0.89
CA ASP A 230 -9.49 27.85 -0.88
C ASP A 230 -10.28 26.54 -1.08
N GLY A 231 -10.39 25.75 0.00
CA GLY A 231 -11.67 25.27 0.53
C GLY A 231 -12.77 24.77 -0.42
N LYS A 232 -12.42 24.20 -1.57
CA LYS A 232 -13.36 23.61 -2.52
C LYS A 232 -12.89 22.20 -2.84
N GLU A 233 -13.62 21.24 -2.29
CA GLU A 233 -13.49 19.82 -2.58
C GLU A 233 -13.46 19.56 -4.09
N LEU A 234 -12.64 18.61 -4.49
CA LEU A 234 -12.71 17.97 -5.81
C LEU A 234 -14.06 17.23 -5.91
N GLN A 235 -15.12 17.97 -6.25
CA GLN A 235 -16.43 17.41 -6.56
C GLN A 235 -16.29 16.49 -7.78
N GLU A 236 -16.36 15.17 -7.54
CA GLU A 236 -16.88 14.26 -8.55
C GLU A 236 -18.27 14.77 -8.98
N PRO A 237 -18.64 14.72 -10.27
CA PRO A 237 -19.94 15.21 -10.72
C PRO A 237 -21.04 14.24 -10.26
N TYR A 238 -21.58 14.48 -9.08
CA TYR A 238 -22.83 13.90 -8.60
C TYR A 238 -24.02 14.68 -9.18
N ARG A 239 -25.17 14.01 -9.38
CA ARG A 239 -26.45 14.67 -9.67
C ARG A 239 -27.40 14.39 -8.52
N ASP A 240 -27.95 15.45 -7.94
CA ASP A 240 -28.94 15.35 -6.87
C ASP A 240 -30.25 14.76 -7.46
N LEU A 241 -30.71 13.62 -6.93
CA LEU A 241 -32.06 13.08 -7.23
C LEU A 241 -32.84 12.95 -5.92
N CYS A 242 -33.89 13.77 -5.74
CA CYS A 242 -34.89 13.57 -4.70
C CYS A 242 -35.73 12.32 -5.05
N GLU A 243 -35.78 11.32 -4.17
CA GLU A 243 -36.55 10.06 -4.34
C GLU A 243 -38.06 10.31 -4.60
N CYS A 244 -38.58 11.47 -4.18
CA CYS A 244 -39.93 11.96 -4.49
C CYS A 244 -40.21 12.13 -6.00
N CYS A 245 -39.20 12.38 -6.84
CA CYS A 245 -39.40 12.61 -8.28
C CYS A 245 -39.66 11.34 -9.09
N LEU A 246 -39.26 10.17 -8.56
CA LEU A 246 -39.31 8.90 -9.31
C LEU A 246 -40.68 8.21 -9.23
N ASN A 247 -41.43 8.43 -8.15
CA ASN A 247 -42.64 7.66 -7.84
C ASN A 247 -43.97 8.31 -8.24
N LYS A 248 -44.01 9.62 -8.54
CA LYS A 248 -45.22 10.30 -9.02
C LYS A 248 -45.07 10.73 -10.48
N SER A 249 -46.02 10.32 -11.33
CA SER A 249 -46.02 10.68 -12.76
C SER A 249 -46.07 12.18 -12.99
N GLU A 250 -46.68 12.94 -12.09
CA GLU A 250 -46.76 14.41 -12.18
C GLU A 250 -45.39 15.10 -12.03
N CYS A 251 -44.44 14.51 -11.29
CA CYS A 251 -43.08 15.08 -11.08
C CYS A 251 -42.08 14.71 -12.19
N LYS A 252 -42.44 13.78 -13.08
CA LYS A 252 -41.54 13.24 -14.11
C LYS A 252 -41.40 14.16 -15.33
N GLU A 253 -42.36 15.06 -15.51
CA GLU A 253 -42.43 16.03 -16.61
C GLU A 253 -42.09 17.47 -16.16
N ALA A 254 -41.77 17.67 -14.88
CA ALA A 254 -41.47 18.98 -14.31
C ALA A 254 -39.96 19.28 -14.32
N ASP A 255 -39.59 20.54 -14.56
CA ASP A 255 -38.20 20.97 -14.68
C ASP A 255 -37.43 21.06 -13.33
N SER A 256 -38.08 20.82 -12.17
CA SER A 256 -37.42 20.81 -10.85
C SER A 256 -38.24 20.13 -9.73
N CYS A 257 -37.59 19.66 -8.65
CA CYS A 257 -38.19 18.98 -7.48
C CYS A 257 -37.70 19.56 -6.13
N GLN A 258 -38.56 19.54 -5.09
CA GLN A 258 -38.19 19.81 -3.68
C GLN A 258 -38.68 18.69 -2.74
N CYS A 259 -37.87 18.35 -1.73
CA CYS A 259 -38.20 17.45 -0.62
C CYS A 259 -38.50 18.29 0.63
N SER A 260 -39.58 18.01 1.38
CA SER A 260 -39.88 18.68 2.67
C SER A 260 -39.97 17.65 3.79
N SER A 261 -39.61 18.06 5.02
CA SER A 261 -39.75 17.26 6.24
C SER A 261 -41.21 17.07 6.63
N VAL A 262 -41.51 15.85 7.09
CA VAL A 262 -42.81 15.33 7.50
C VAL A 262 -43.51 16.22 8.54
N ASP A 263 -44.75 16.62 8.25
CA ASP A 263 -45.84 16.61 9.24
C ASP A 263 -47.17 16.19 8.57
N LEU A 264 -47.95 15.41 9.31
CA LEU A 264 -49.09 14.58 8.88
C LEU A 264 -50.40 15.41 8.83
N ASP A 265 -51.08 15.56 7.67
CA ASP A 265 -52.57 15.52 7.51
C ASP A 265 -53.21 16.14 6.25
N GLN A 266 -52.52 16.81 5.30
CA GLN A 266 -53.23 17.33 4.09
C GLN A 266 -52.47 17.29 2.76
N PRO A 267 -53.17 17.08 1.62
CA PRO A 267 -52.57 16.97 0.29
C PRO A 267 -52.66 18.32 -0.44
N THR A 268 -51.54 19.04 -0.63
CA THR A 268 -51.52 20.17 -1.58
C THR A 268 -50.18 20.28 -2.32
N ASP A 269 -50.32 20.18 -3.65
CA ASP A 269 -49.58 20.74 -4.80
C ASP A 269 -48.04 20.87 -4.73
N CYS A 270 -47.39 20.02 -5.53
CA CYS A 270 -45.96 19.76 -5.53
C CYS A 270 -45.05 20.83 -6.17
N CYS A 271 -45.53 22.02 -6.55
CA CYS A 271 -44.66 22.98 -7.25
C CYS A 271 -45.12 24.42 -7.06
N GLN A 272 -44.44 25.20 -6.20
CA GLN A 272 -44.18 26.64 -6.36
C GLN A 272 -43.17 27.16 -5.28
N PRO A 273 -42.46 28.29 -5.48
CA PRO A 273 -41.02 28.35 -5.22
C PRO A 273 -40.54 29.26 -4.06
N THR A 274 -39.28 29.02 -3.68
CA THR A 274 -38.26 29.88 -3.03
C THR A 274 -38.38 30.22 -1.53
N ALA A 275 -37.31 29.95 -0.77
CA ALA A 275 -37.01 30.63 0.50
C ALA A 275 -35.50 30.79 0.80
N VAL A 276 -35.03 32.03 0.59
CA VAL A 276 -34.11 32.92 1.33
C VAL A 276 -32.80 32.45 1.99
N ASP A 277 -32.59 31.18 2.37
CA ASP A 277 -31.48 30.84 3.33
C ASP A 277 -30.60 29.63 2.95
N ASP A 278 -30.47 29.33 1.66
CA ASP A 278 -29.33 28.59 1.07
C ASP A 278 -28.94 27.21 1.66
N SER A 279 -29.85 26.42 2.24
CA SER A 279 -29.58 25.03 2.69
C SER A 279 -30.26 23.95 1.82
N LYS A 280 -29.51 22.88 1.48
CA LYS A 280 -29.88 21.80 0.52
C LYS A 280 -30.55 20.58 1.18
N CYS A 281 -31.38 19.87 0.40
CA CYS A 281 -32.34 18.85 0.85
C CYS A 281 -32.19 17.44 0.22
N CYS A 282 -30.99 17.00 -0.22
CA CYS A 282 -30.85 15.77 -1.05
C CYS A 282 -29.71 14.82 -0.60
N THR A 283 -29.88 13.50 -0.80
CA THR A 283 -28.84 12.45 -0.74
C THR A 283 -28.31 12.08 -2.14
N HIS A 284 -27.08 11.56 -2.22
CA HIS A 284 -26.26 11.47 -3.46
C HIS A 284 -26.20 10.07 -4.09
N ASP A 285 -26.16 9.98 -5.43
CA ASP A 285 -25.83 8.75 -6.18
C ASP A 285 -24.93 9.01 -7.42
N VAL A 286 -24.08 8.05 -7.81
CA VAL A 286 -22.93 8.23 -8.76
C VAL A 286 -23.31 8.00 -10.24
N ILE A 287 -22.97 8.92 -11.15
CA ILE A 287 -23.17 8.76 -12.61
C ILE A 287 -21.94 8.12 -13.30
N PRO A 288 -22.10 7.08 -14.16
CA PRO A 288 -21.01 6.59 -15.00
C PRO A 288 -20.71 7.54 -16.17
N ARG A 289 -19.43 7.95 -16.32
CA ARG A 289 -18.99 8.93 -17.34
C ARG A 289 -19.17 8.43 -18.79
N VAL A 290 -19.89 9.21 -19.60
CA VAL A 290 -19.88 9.11 -21.07
C VAL A 290 -18.63 9.83 -21.61
N THR A 291 -17.91 9.17 -22.51
CA THR A 291 -16.70 9.68 -23.17
C THR A 291 -17.05 10.82 -24.13
N VAL A 292 -16.50 12.02 -23.91
CA VAL A 292 -16.61 13.13 -24.88
C VAL A 292 -15.33 13.21 -25.69
N GLN A 293 -15.47 12.91 -26.97
CA GLN A 293 -14.47 13.00 -28.02
C GLN A 293 -14.40 14.45 -28.54
N ARG A 294 -13.17 14.97 -28.63
CA ARG A 294 -12.65 16.15 -29.36
C ARG A 294 -13.64 17.10 -30.06
N ILE A 295 -13.39 18.40 -29.90
CA ILE A 295 -13.48 19.55 -30.85
C ILE A 295 -13.01 20.77 -30.03
N ALA A 296 -12.22 21.77 -30.43
CA ALA A 296 -11.45 22.18 -31.61
C ALA A 296 -10.46 23.26 -31.08
N ALA A 297 -9.21 23.35 -31.55
CA ALA A 297 -8.77 24.24 -32.63
C ALA A 297 -9.31 25.69 -32.57
N HIS A 298 -8.37 26.65 -32.75
CA HIS A 298 -8.53 28.11 -32.96
C HIS A 298 -8.81 28.94 -31.69
N LEU A 299 -8.13 30.04 -31.34
CA LEU A 299 -7.16 31.03 -31.88
C LEU A 299 -6.54 31.68 -30.61
N GLN A 300 -5.31 32.15 -30.46
CA GLN A 300 -4.36 32.88 -31.30
C GLN A 300 -2.99 32.83 -30.61
#